data_AF-A0A6G9Z818-F1
#
_entry.id   AF-A0A6G9Z818-F1
#
_cell.length_a   1.000
_cell.length_b   1.000
_cell.length_c   1.000
_cell.angle_alpha   90.00
_cell.angle_beta   90.00
_cell.angle_gamma   90.00
#
_symmetry.space_group_name_H-M   'P 1'
#
loop_
_entity.id
_entity.type
_entity.pdbx_description
1 polymer ?
#
loop_
_entity_poly.entity_id
_entity_poly.type
_entity_poly.pdbx_seq_one_letter_code
_entity_poly.pdbx_strand_id
1 'polypeptide(L)'
;MECRDGETVAVPTDSIETIETSLVLRSIGYRGLPVTGLPFDQRRGVIPNDHGRVLDAGETVPGTYVTGWIKRGPHGGIGINRDDAEETVAALLADFTAGRLHTPLQGREALLEVLIHRQPDLVDRSGWQAIDTAERAAGMVGGRPRVKVTDRAALVDTAHPSADATADRRRL
;
A
#
# COMPACT_ATOMS: atom_id res chain seq x y z
N MET A 1 14.89 -23.11 25.27
CA MET A 1 15.01 -21.66 24.96
C MET A 1 16.38 -21.22 25.44
N GLU A 2 17.10 -20.47 24.60
CA GLU A 2 18.38 -19.86 24.97
C GLU A 2 18.22 -18.35 24.94
N CYS A 3 18.95 -17.65 25.81
CA CYS A 3 19.07 -16.20 25.74
C CYS A 3 20.27 -15.88 24.84
N ARG A 4 20.03 -15.22 23.70
CA ARG A 4 21.08 -14.74 22.79
C ARG A 4 20.88 -13.24 22.61
N ASP A 5 21.92 -12.46 22.90
CA ASP A 5 21.89 -10.99 22.83
C ASP A 5 20.73 -10.32 23.60
N GLY A 6 20.29 -10.94 24.70
CA GLY A 6 19.18 -10.43 25.54
C GLY A 6 17.78 -10.82 25.05
N GLU A 7 17.67 -11.50 23.91
CA GLU A 7 16.40 -12.02 23.40
C GLU A 7 16.26 -13.52 23.68
N THR A 8 15.01 -13.94 23.92
CA THR A 8 14.71 -15.35 24.14
C THR A 8 14.41 -16.02 22.80
N VAL A 9 15.24 -16.99 22.42
CA VAL A 9 15.14 -17.65 21.11
C VAL A 9 14.71 -19.12 21.28
N ALA A 10 13.79 -19.56 20.41
CA ALA A 10 13.42 -20.96 20.30
C ALA A 10 14.57 -21.75 19.66
N VAL A 11 15.00 -22.82 20.30
CA VAL A 11 16.09 -23.70 19.83
C VAL A 11 15.48 -25.07 19.59
N PRO A 12 15.70 -25.70 18.41
CA PRO A 12 15.17 -27.03 18.14
C PRO A 12 15.75 -28.04 19.13
N THR A 13 14.92 -28.99 19.53
CA THR A 13 15.32 -30.18 20.30
C THR A 13 15.31 -31.40 19.40
N ASP A 14 15.79 -32.54 19.89
CA ASP A 14 15.75 -33.81 19.14
C ASP A 14 14.35 -34.43 19.07
N SER A 15 13.37 -33.91 19.83
CA SER A 15 11.99 -34.37 19.81
C SER A 15 11.21 -33.80 18.63
N ILE A 16 10.59 -34.68 17.83
CA ILE A 16 9.73 -34.33 16.69
C ILE A 16 8.35 -34.97 16.93
N GLU A 17 7.30 -34.24 16.57
CA GLU A 17 5.90 -34.71 16.60
C GLU A 17 5.28 -34.56 15.22
N THR A 18 4.43 -35.50 14.83
CA THR A 18 3.63 -35.45 13.60
C THR A 18 2.18 -35.17 13.94
N ILE A 19 1.61 -34.16 13.31
CA ILE A 19 0.20 -33.78 13.45
C ILE A 19 -0.48 -33.99 12.10
N GLU A 20 -1.39 -34.95 12.02
CA GLU A 20 -2.19 -35.21 10.83
C GLU A 20 -3.18 -34.06 10.60
N THR A 21 -3.11 -33.41 9.42
CA THR A 21 -4.01 -32.32 9.03
C THR A 21 -4.19 -32.26 7.52
N SER A 22 -5.32 -31.73 7.07
CA SER A 22 -5.60 -31.47 5.66
C SER A 22 -5.24 -30.06 5.20
N LEU A 23 -4.97 -29.14 6.14
CA LEU A 23 -4.68 -27.74 5.85
C LEU A 23 -3.66 -27.14 6.82
N VAL A 24 -2.72 -26.36 6.28
CA VAL A 24 -1.76 -25.55 7.04
C VAL A 24 -1.84 -24.11 6.55
N LEU A 25 -2.08 -23.17 7.47
CA LEU A 25 -2.12 -21.74 7.19
C LEU A 25 -0.97 -21.05 7.94
N ARG A 26 -0.08 -20.37 7.20
CA ARG A 26 1.04 -19.63 7.79
C ARG A 26 0.61 -18.20 8.09
N SER A 27 0.64 -17.81 9.36
CA SER A 27 0.38 -16.45 9.83
C SER A 27 1.57 -15.93 10.63
N ILE A 28 2.72 -15.82 9.95
CA ILE A 28 4.02 -15.47 10.56
C ILE A 28 4.49 -14.06 10.20
N GLY A 29 3.54 -13.20 9.82
CA GLY A 29 3.79 -11.82 9.39
C GLY A 29 3.83 -11.64 7.87
N TYR A 30 3.74 -10.37 7.46
CA TYR A 30 3.91 -9.94 6.07
C TYR A 30 5.36 -9.54 5.80
N ARG A 31 5.70 -9.29 4.54
CA ARG A 31 7.02 -8.75 4.17
C ARG A 31 6.85 -7.78 3.01
N GLY A 32 7.54 -6.64 3.06
CA GLY A 32 7.57 -5.71 1.94
C GLY A 32 8.22 -6.35 0.71
N LEU A 33 7.92 -5.79 -0.46
CA LEU A 33 8.57 -6.15 -1.72
C LEU A 33 9.35 -4.94 -2.23
N PRO A 34 10.48 -5.16 -2.92
CA PRO A 34 11.25 -4.07 -3.50
C PRO A 34 10.43 -3.33 -4.57
N VAL A 35 10.61 -2.01 -4.62
CA VAL A 35 10.07 -1.14 -5.66
C VAL A 35 11.22 -0.72 -6.57
N THR A 36 11.05 -0.91 -7.88
CA THR A 36 12.08 -0.54 -8.86
C THR A 36 12.48 0.92 -8.70
N GLY A 37 13.80 1.17 -8.58
CA GLY A 37 14.36 2.50 -8.40
C GLY A 37 14.47 2.96 -6.95
N LEU A 38 14.10 2.13 -5.97
CA LEU A 38 14.28 2.43 -4.55
C LEU A 38 15.22 1.40 -3.87
N PRO A 39 16.02 1.84 -2.87
CA PRO A 39 16.80 0.94 -2.03
C PRO A 39 15.89 0.06 -1.18
N PHE A 40 16.35 -1.14 -0.83
CA PHE A 40 15.55 -2.11 -0.09
C PHE A 40 16.40 -2.97 0.85
N ASP A 41 16.08 -2.96 2.15
CA ASP A 41 16.66 -3.88 3.11
C ASP A 41 15.97 -5.23 2.96
N GLN A 42 16.64 -6.15 2.27
CA GLN A 42 16.11 -7.49 2.05
C GLN A 42 15.83 -8.19 3.38
N ARG A 43 16.70 -8.08 4.38
CA ARG A 43 16.57 -8.80 5.65
C ARG A 43 15.35 -8.31 6.43
N ARG A 44 15.15 -7.01 6.52
CA ARG A 44 14.04 -6.39 7.26
C ARG A 44 12.75 -6.27 6.45
N GLY A 45 12.83 -6.33 5.12
CA GLY A 45 11.68 -6.20 4.24
C GLY A 45 11.09 -4.79 4.20
N VAL A 46 11.94 -3.77 4.33
CA VAL A 46 11.57 -2.34 4.39
C VAL A 46 12.47 -1.51 3.47
N ILE A 47 12.03 -0.30 3.16
CA ILE A 47 12.88 0.70 2.50
C ILE A 47 13.71 1.40 3.60
N PRO A 48 15.05 1.38 3.52
CA PRO A 48 15.91 2.09 4.47
C PRO A 48 15.56 3.57 4.52
N ASN A 49 15.46 4.13 5.72
CA ASN A 49 15.05 5.52 5.90
C ASN A 49 15.55 6.12 7.23
N ASP A 50 15.60 7.45 7.27
CA ASP A 50 15.81 8.26 8.47
C ASP A 50 14.60 9.18 8.69
N HIS A 51 13.82 8.93 9.76
CA HIS A 51 12.53 9.60 10.04
C HIS A 51 11.62 9.72 8.81
N GLY A 52 11.59 8.68 7.97
CA GLY A 52 10.80 8.63 6.74
C GLY A 52 11.49 9.13 5.47
N ARG A 53 12.66 9.79 5.54
CA ARG A 53 13.48 10.12 4.35
C ARG A 53 14.19 8.88 3.85
N VAL A 54 14.02 8.52 2.58
CA VAL A 54 14.64 7.31 2.03
C VAL A 54 16.16 7.46 2.01
N LEU A 55 16.88 6.38 2.39
CA LEU A 55 18.33 6.31 2.39
C LEU A 55 18.81 5.33 1.31
N ASP A 56 19.71 5.79 0.43
CA ASP A 56 20.47 4.95 -0.50
C ASP A 56 21.95 5.00 -0.15
N ALA A 57 22.55 3.83 0.10
CA ALA A 57 23.93 3.68 0.60
C ALA A 57 24.28 4.56 1.82
N GLY A 58 23.29 4.93 2.65
CA GLY A 58 23.46 5.78 3.84
C GLY A 58 23.19 7.27 3.60
N GLU A 59 23.01 7.69 2.34
CA GLU A 59 22.71 9.07 1.97
C GLU A 59 21.21 9.26 1.73
N THR A 60 20.70 10.43 2.08
CA THR A 60 19.28 10.75 1.84
C THR A 60 19.02 10.92 0.34
N VAL A 61 17.99 10.25 -0.17
CA VAL A 61 17.44 10.44 -1.52
C VAL A 61 16.46 11.62 -1.49
N PRO A 62 16.83 12.81 -2.02
CA PRO A 62 15.99 14.00 -1.88
C PRO A 62 14.62 13.82 -2.53
N GLY A 63 13.58 14.32 -1.87
CA GLY A 63 12.21 14.25 -2.39
C GLY A 63 11.55 12.87 -2.31
N THR A 64 12.22 11.87 -1.72
CA THR A 64 11.68 10.50 -1.60
C THR A 64 11.45 10.13 -0.14
N TYR A 65 10.22 9.74 0.18
CA TYR A 65 9.79 9.47 1.54
C TYR A 65 8.99 8.17 1.65
N VAL A 66 9.00 7.57 2.84
CA VAL A 66 8.23 6.37 3.18
C VAL A 66 7.47 6.55 4.48
N THR A 67 6.36 5.84 4.62
CA THR A 67 5.53 5.78 5.83
C THR A 67 4.83 4.43 5.91
N GLY A 68 4.34 4.05 7.09
CA GLY A 68 3.62 2.82 7.35
C GLY A 68 4.54 1.59 7.35
N TRP A 69 3.98 0.46 6.92
CA TRP A 69 4.69 -0.83 7.02
C TRP A 69 5.96 -0.92 6.17
N ILE A 70 6.03 -0.22 5.03
CA ILE A 70 7.25 -0.22 4.21
C ILE A 70 8.39 0.56 4.87
N LYS A 71 8.09 1.45 5.83
CA LYS A 71 9.05 2.21 6.64
C LYS A 71 9.51 1.41 7.87
N ARG A 72 8.57 0.82 8.62
CA ARG A 72 8.81 0.26 9.96
C ARG A 72 8.71 -1.27 10.07
N GLY A 73 8.21 -1.94 9.03
CA GLY A 73 7.83 -3.35 9.06
C GLY A 73 6.35 -3.57 9.36
N PRO A 74 5.85 -4.80 9.22
CA PRO A 74 4.43 -5.17 9.20
C PRO A 74 3.83 -5.29 10.61
N HIS A 75 4.07 -4.30 11.47
CA HIS A 75 3.63 -4.31 12.87
C HIS A 75 2.88 -3.02 13.22
N GLY A 76 1.90 -3.17 14.10
CA GLY A 76 1.04 -2.08 14.56
C GLY A 76 -0.23 -1.91 13.73
N GLY A 77 -1.30 -1.49 14.41
CA GLY A 77 -2.61 -1.24 13.80
C GLY A 77 -2.69 0.11 13.08
N ILE A 78 -3.89 0.43 12.58
CA ILE A 78 -4.18 1.63 11.78
C ILE A 78 -3.74 2.92 12.50
N GLY A 79 -3.93 3.01 13.82
CA GLY A 79 -3.56 4.21 14.59
C GLY A 79 -2.05 4.51 14.59
N ILE A 80 -1.21 3.47 14.69
CA ILE A 80 0.26 3.64 14.70
C ILE A 80 0.76 4.17 13.35
N ASN A 81 0.09 3.81 12.25
CA ASN A 81 0.43 4.34 10.94
C ASN A 81 0.12 5.84 10.80
N ARG A 82 -0.83 6.37 11.58
CA ARG A 82 -1.12 7.82 11.56
C ARG A 82 0.04 8.59 12.16
N ASP A 83 0.45 8.25 13.38
CA ASP A 83 1.51 8.97 14.08
C ASP A 83 2.86 8.83 13.33
N ASP A 84 3.10 7.67 12.72
CA ASP A 84 4.25 7.44 11.84
C ASP A 84 4.22 8.29 10.55
N ALA A 85 3.04 8.49 9.96
CA ALA A 85 2.88 9.37 8.81
C ALA A 85 3.09 10.84 9.18
N GLU A 86 2.63 11.26 10.37
CA GLU A 86 2.86 12.60 10.89
C GLU A 86 4.36 12.92 10.99
N GLU A 87 5.18 11.99 11.47
CA GLU A 87 6.65 12.14 11.50
C GLU A 87 7.24 12.33 10.10
N THR A 88 6.87 11.47 9.15
CA THR A 88 7.36 11.57 7.76
C THR A 88 6.93 12.89 7.10
N VAL A 89 5.69 13.35 7.36
CA VAL A 89 5.21 14.62 6.81
C VAL A 89 5.93 15.81 7.45
N ALA A 90 6.22 15.76 8.75
CA ALA A 90 7.02 16.79 9.40
C ALA A 90 8.43 16.88 8.79
N ALA A 91 9.05 15.74 8.49
CA ALA A 91 10.33 15.68 7.78
C ALA A 91 10.25 16.30 6.37
N LEU A 92 9.22 15.95 5.60
CA LEU A 92 8.96 16.53 4.27
C LEU A 92 8.80 18.06 4.32
N LEU A 93 8.01 18.57 5.26
CA LEU A 93 7.79 20.01 5.42
C LEU A 93 9.09 20.73 5.82
N ALA A 94 9.89 20.15 6.71
CA ALA A 94 11.18 20.71 7.09
C ALA A 94 12.15 20.79 5.89
N ASP A 95 12.15 19.78 5.01
CA ASP A 95 12.97 19.76 3.79
C ASP A 95 12.49 20.79 2.78
N PHE A 96 11.18 20.97 2.65
CA PHE A 96 10.58 22.02 1.81
C PHE A 96 10.99 23.42 2.30
N THR A 97 10.81 23.72 3.59
CA THR A 97 11.16 25.02 4.17
C THR A 97 12.66 25.31 4.07
N ALA A 98 13.51 24.28 4.16
CA ALA A 98 14.95 24.41 4.01
C ALA A 98 15.44 24.45 2.56
N GLY A 99 14.55 24.39 1.56
CA GLY A 99 14.94 24.43 0.14
C GLY A 99 15.68 23.17 -0.33
N ARG A 100 15.50 22.02 0.34
CA ARG A 100 16.15 20.74 -0.03
C ARG A 100 15.41 19.98 -1.13
N LEU A 101 14.21 20.43 -1.50
CA LEU A 101 13.38 19.80 -2.52
C LEU A 101 13.62 20.42 -3.90
N HIS A 102 13.49 19.59 -4.92
CA HIS A 102 13.68 20.02 -6.30
C HIS A 102 12.43 20.76 -6.78
N THR A 103 12.64 21.84 -7.54
CA THR A 103 11.54 22.52 -8.24
C THR A 103 11.03 21.62 -9.37
N PRO A 104 9.73 21.29 -9.43
CA PRO A 104 9.17 20.52 -10.54
C PRO A 104 9.39 21.20 -11.89
N LEU A 105 9.80 20.41 -12.90
CA LEU A 105 10.00 20.92 -14.27
C LEU A 105 8.69 21.19 -15.01
N GLN A 106 7.62 20.47 -14.64
CA GLN A 106 6.31 20.56 -15.27
C GLN A 106 5.19 20.54 -14.21
N GLY A 107 4.01 21.01 -14.62
CA GLY A 107 2.83 21.09 -13.79
C GLY A 107 2.03 19.79 -13.73
N ARG A 108 0.86 19.87 -13.08
CA ARG A 108 -0.06 18.76 -12.84
C ARG A 108 -0.62 18.16 -14.12
N GLU A 109 -0.89 18.98 -15.13
CA GLU A 109 -1.49 18.57 -16.39
C GLU A 109 -0.55 17.62 -17.15
N ALA A 110 0.74 17.95 -17.23
CA ALA A 110 1.75 17.10 -17.85
C ALA A 110 1.89 15.75 -17.11
N LEU A 111 1.79 15.73 -15.78
CA LEU A 111 1.78 14.49 -15.01
C LEU A 111 0.56 13.62 -15.37
N LEU A 112 -0.63 14.22 -15.47
CA LEU A 112 -1.85 13.50 -15.84
C LEU A 112 -1.75 12.90 -17.24
N GLU A 113 -1.21 13.65 -18.20
CA GLU A 113 -0.96 13.14 -19.56
C GLU A 113 -0.05 11.89 -19.54
N VAL A 114 1.05 11.93 -18.78
CA VAL A 114 1.96 10.78 -18.63
C VAL A 114 1.25 9.60 -17.98
N LEU A 115 0.43 9.83 -16.95
CA LEU A 115 -0.30 8.77 -16.26
C LEU A 115 -1.33 8.09 -17.17
N ILE A 116 -2.13 8.88 -17.90
CA ILE A 116 -3.14 8.35 -18.83
C ILE A 116 -2.48 7.60 -19.99
N HIS A 117 -1.38 8.14 -20.52
CA HIS A 117 -0.65 7.46 -21.60
C HIS A 117 -0.04 6.12 -21.16
N ARG A 118 0.51 6.05 -19.93
CA ARG A 118 1.13 4.82 -19.39
C ARG A 118 0.12 3.82 -18.81
N GLN A 119 -1.04 4.31 -18.36
CA GLN A 119 -2.12 3.50 -17.79
C GLN A 119 -3.47 4.03 -18.32
N PRO A 120 -3.88 3.59 -19.53
CA PRO A 120 -5.17 3.99 -20.12
C PRO A 120 -6.37 3.63 -19.24
N ASP A 121 -6.28 2.56 -18.46
CA ASP A 121 -7.33 2.06 -17.58
C ASP A 121 -7.28 2.68 -16.17
N LEU A 122 -6.64 3.85 -16.00
CA LEU A 122 -6.46 4.51 -14.70
C LEU A 122 -7.81 4.67 -13.98
N VAL A 123 -7.94 4.04 -12.80
CA VAL A 123 -9.09 4.25 -11.92
C VAL A 123 -8.83 5.46 -11.04
N ASP A 124 -9.51 6.55 -11.36
CA ASP A 124 -9.48 7.76 -10.54
C ASP A 124 -10.50 7.69 -9.38
N ARG A 125 -10.69 8.82 -8.70
CA ARG A 125 -11.67 8.91 -7.61
C ARG A 125 -13.10 8.57 -8.06
N SER A 126 -13.51 9.01 -9.25
CA SER A 126 -14.86 8.77 -9.75
C SER A 126 -15.07 7.31 -10.11
N GLY A 127 -14.08 6.67 -10.74
CA GLY A 127 -14.13 5.24 -11.03
C GLY A 127 -14.16 4.38 -9.77
N TRP A 128 -13.38 4.74 -8.75
CA TRP A 128 -13.46 4.07 -7.44
C TRP A 128 -14.86 4.20 -6.80
N GLN A 129 -15.48 5.37 -6.89
CA GLN A 129 -16.85 5.59 -6.38
C GLN A 129 -17.89 4.77 -7.14
N ALA A 130 -17.70 4.56 -8.44
CA ALA A 130 -18.56 3.70 -9.25
C ALA A 130 -18.47 2.23 -8.78
N ILE A 131 -17.25 1.74 -8.54
CA ILE A 131 -17.02 0.40 -7.94
C ILE A 131 -17.70 0.30 -6.57
N ASP A 132 -17.44 1.24 -5.66
CA ASP A 132 -18.03 1.21 -4.32
C ASP A 132 -19.57 1.19 -4.35
N THR A 133 -20.16 1.97 -5.24
CA THR A 133 -21.62 2.01 -5.44
C THR A 133 -22.14 0.67 -5.94
N ALA A 134 -21.49 0.07 -6.94
CA ALA A 134 -21.89 -1.21 -7.51
C ALA A 134 -21.78 -2.35 -6.48
N GLU A 135 -20.66 -2.43 -5.74
CA GLU A 135 -20.44 -3.45 -4.72
C GLU A 135 -21.49 -3.37 -3.59
N ARG A 136 -21.81 -2.16 -3.14
CA ARG A 136 -22.83 -1.93 -2.10
C ARG A 136 -24.23 -2.29 -2.60
N ALA A 137 -24.57 -1.90 -3.83
CA ALA A 137 -25.86 -2.25 -4.44
C ALA A 137 -26.06 -3.76 -4.54
N ALA A 138 -25.03 -4.49 -5.00
CA ALA A 138 -25.05 -5.95 -5.02
C ALA A 138 -25.19 -6.56 -3.61
N GLY A 139 -24.57 -5.95 -2.60
CA GLY A 139 -24.69 -6.34 -1.20
C GLY A 139 -26.12 -6.23 -0.66
N MET A 140 -26.82 -5.13 -0.97
CA MET A 140 -28.16 -4.85 -0.45
C MET A 140 -29.17 -5.94 -0.79
N VAL A 141 -29.07 -6.55 -1.98
CA VAL A 141 -29.96 -7.65 -2.42
C VAL A 141 -29.92 -8.84 -1.46
N GLY A 142 -28.75 -9.10 -0.84
CA GLY A 142 -28.55 -10.20 0.11
C GLY A 142 -28.40 -9.76 1.56
N GLY A 143 -28.75 -8.52 1.91
CA GLY A 143 -28.58 -8.00 3.28
C GLY A 143 -27.12 -7.86 3.74
N ARG A 144 -26.17 -7.78 2.80
CA ARG A 144 -24.72 -7.64 3.07
C ARG A 144 -24.29 -6.19 2.90
N PRO A 145 -23.24 -5.73 3.61
CA PRO A 145 -22.70 -4.38 3.40
C PRO A 145 -22.22 -4.14 1.96
N ARG A 146 -21.69 -5.19 1.33
CA ARG A 146 -21.27 -5.21 -0.08
C ARG A 146 -21.01 -6.64 -0.57
N VAL A 147 -21.00 -6.82 -1.89
CA VAL A 147 -20.36 -7.96 -2.58
C VAL A 147 -19.20 -7.41 -3.39
N LYS A 148 -17.97 -7.86 -3.10
CA LYS A 148 -16.78 -7.33 -3.78
C LYS A 148 -16.67 -7.85 -5.21
N VAL A 149 -16.24 -6.99 -6.13
CA VAL A 149 -15.81 -7.42 -7.46
C VAL A 149 -14.43 -8.05 -7.31
N THR A 150 -14.32 -9.35 -7.59
CA THR A 150 -13.07 -10.12 -7.37
C THR A 150 -12.27 -10.36 -8.65
N ASP A 151 -12.87 -10.09 -9.81
CA ASP A 151 -12.17 -10.12 -11.09
C ASP A 151 -11.64 -8.73 -11.45
N ARG A 152 -10.39 -8.68 -11.93
CA ARG A 152 -9.73 -7.41 -12.24
C ARG A 152 -10.36 -6.70 -13.43
N ALA A 153 -10.71 -7.42 -14.50
CA ALA A 153 -11.29 -6.81 -15.69
C ALA A 153 -12.67 -6.22 -15.36
N ALA A 154 -13.52 -6.99 -14.68
CA ALA A 154 -14.81 -6.49 -14.21
C ALA A 154 -14.70 -5.28 -13.27
N LEU A 155 -13.65 -5.19 -12.44
CA LEU A 155 -13.41 -4.05 -11.56
C LEU A 155 -13.07 -2.79 -12.37
N VAL A 156 -12.23 -2.92 -13.40
CA VAL A 156 -11.88 -1.83 -14.33
C VAL A 156 -13.12 -1.41 -15.14
N ASP A 157 -13.89 -2.36 -15.69
CA ASP A 157 -15.11 -2.06 -16.44
C ASP A 157 -16.14 -1.31 -15.58
N THR A 158 -16.28 -1.71 -14.31
CA THR A 158 -17.17 -1.04 -13.35
C THR A 158 -16.71 0.39 -13.04
N ALA A 159 -15.39 0.62 -13.04
CA ALA A 159 -14.81 1.94 -12.82
C ALA A 159 -15.04 2.91 -13.99
N HIS A 160 -15.21 2.39 -15.19
CA HIS A 160 -15.41 3.16 -16.42
C HIS A 160 -16.80 2.93 -16.99
N PRO A 161 -17.87 3.34 -16.30
CA PRO A 161 -19.22 3.11 -16.79
C PRO A 161 -19.40 3.85 -18.12
N SER A 162 -19.68 3.10 -19.19
CA SER A 162 -20.04 3.65 -20.49
C SER A 162 -21.20 4.65 -20.34
N ALA A 163 -21.18 5.74 -21.12
CA ALA A 163 -22.19 6.80 -21.07
C ALA A 163 -23.64 6.30 -21.18
N ASP A 164 -23.87 5.16 -21.85
CA ASP A 164 -25.17 4.52 -22.02
C ASP A 164 -25.78 3.99 -20.72
N ALA A 165 -24.98 3.56 -19.73
CA ALA A 165 -25.49 3.06 -18.44
C ALA A 165 -26.05 4.18 -17.54
N THR A 166 -25.58 5.41 -17.73
CA THR A 166 -26.07 6.61 -17.02
C THR A 166 -27.42 7.11 -17.55
N ALA A 167 -27.72 6.87 -18.83
CA ALA A 167 -28.96 7.29 -19.46
C ALA A 167 -30.17 6.46 -18.98
N ASP A 168 -29.95 5.17 -18.69
CA ASP A 168 -31.01 4.24 -18.29
C ASP A 168 -31.46 4.47 -16.83
N ARG A 169 -30.55 4.94 -15.95
CA ARG A 169 -30.86 5.29 -14.55
C ARG A 169 -31.64 6.59 -14.35
N ARG A 170 -31.77 7.45 -15.38
CA ARG A 170 -32.57 8.69 -15.31
C ARG A 170 -34.00 8.53 -15.82
N ARG A 171 -34.38 7.34 -16.29
CA ARG A 171 -35.73 7.03 -16.82
C ARG A 171 -36.57 6.16 -15.87
N LEU A 172 -36.15 5.99 -14.63
CA LEU A 172 -36.89 5.34 -13.54
C LEU A 172 -37.19 6.33 -12.42
#